data_AF-A0A392Q6P2-F1
#
_entry.id   AF-A0A392Q6P2-F1
#
_cell.length_a   1.000
_cell.length_b   1.000
_cell.length_c   1.000
_cell.angle_alpha   90.00
_cell.angle_beta   90.00
_cell.angle_gamma   90.00
#
_symmetry.space_group_name_H-M   'P 1'
#
loop_
_entity.id
_entity.type
_entity.pdbx_description
1 polymer ?
#
loop_
_entity_poly.entity_id
_entity_poly.type
_entity_poly.pdbx_seq_one_letter_code
_entity_poly.pdbx_strand_id
1 'polypeptide(L)' 'MSQMSLEKRFGQSAVFVASTLMENGGVPQSATPETLLKEAIHVISCGYEDKSEWGQE' A
#
# COMPACT_ATOMS: atom_id res chain seq x y z
N MET A 1 -9.71 -5.01 -11.19
CA MET A 1 -8.25 -4.76 -11.32
C MET A 1 -7.51 -6.02 -10.89
N SER A 2 -6.42 -6.38 -11.58
CA SER A 2 -5.54 -7.47 -11.12
C SER A 2 -4.65 -6.98 -9.97
N GLN A 3 -4.11 -7.89 -9.17
CA GLN A 3 -3.14 -7.56 -8.13
C GLN A 3 -1.95 -6.75 -8.70
N MET A 4 -1.42 -7.16 -9.85
CA MET A 4 -0.33 -6.44 -10.54
C MET A 4 -0.71 -5.00 -10.90
N SER A 5 -1.96 -4.75 -11.33
CA SER A 5 -2.39 -3.38 -11.63
C SER A 5 -2.54 -2.51 -10.38
N LEU A 6 -2.92 -3.10 -9.23
CA LEU A 6 -2.99 -2.39 -7.96
C LEU A 6 -1.60 -2.09 -7.41
N GLU A 7 -0.67 -3.04 -7.50
CA GLU A 7 0.72 -2.84 -7.08
C GLU A 7 1.42 -1.77 -7.93
N LYS A 8 1.16 -1.74 -9.24
CA LYS A 8 1.67 -0.68 -10.11
C LYS A 8 1.09 0.68 -9.76
N ARG A 9 -0.19 0.76 -9.39
CA ARG A 9 -0.83 2.04 -9.06
C ARG A 9 -0.44 2.55 -7.68
N PHE A 10 -0.58 1.71 -6.66
CA PHE A 10 -0.49 2.09 -5.25
C PHE A 10 0.85 1.72 -4.59
N GLY A 11 1.69 0.96 -5.27
CA GLY A 11 2.97 0.46 -4.77
C GLY A 11 2.86 -0.93 -4.11
N GLN A 12 3.99 -1.38 -3.55
CA GLN A 12 4.19 -2.79 -3.15
C GLN A 12 3.77 -3.11 -1.71
N SER A 13 3.22 -2.15 -0.96
CA SER A 13 2.72 -2.41 0.39
C SER A 13 1.38 -3.15 0.34
N ALA A 14 1.37 -4.41 0.77
CA ALA A 14 0.16 -5.25 0.79
C ALA A 14 -0.92 -4.69 1.72
N VAL A 15 -0.52 -4.10 2.85
CA VAL A 15 -1.45 -3.46 3.79
C VAL A 15 -2.05 -2.19 3.16
N PHE A 16 -1.22 -1.38 2.51
CA PHE A 16 -1.69 -0.16 1.87
C PHE A 16 -2.63 -0.49 0.71
N VAL A 17 -2.26 -1.40 -0.19
CA VAL A 17 -3.11 -1.87 -1.29
C VAL A 17 -4.43 -2.41 -0.76
N ALA A 18 -4.41 -3.24 0.28
CA ALA A 18 -5.64 -3.75 0.89
C ALA A 18 -6.53 -2.63 1.46
N SER A 19 -5.94 -1.61 2.08
CA SER A 19 -6.69 -0.46 2.62
C SER A 19 -7.44 0.34 1.54
N THR A 20 -6.89 0.43 0.32
CA THR A 20 -7.54 1.11 -0.82
C THR A 20 -8.75 0.36 -1.38
N LEU A 21 -8.87 -0.94 -1.07
CA LEU A 21 -9.99 -1.77 -1.50
C LEU A 21 -11.16 -1.74 -0.50
N MET A 22 -10.99 -1.11 0.64
CA MET A 22 -12.02 -1.00 1.68
C MET A 22 -12.85 0.26 1.46
N GLU A 23 -14.15 0.10 1.19
CA GLU A 23 -15.07 1.21 0.87
C GLU A 23 -15.08 2.32 1.95
N ASN A 24 -14.99 1.93 3.22
CA ASN A 24 -14.99 2.85 4.36
C ASN A 24 -13.58 3.10 4.93
N GLY A 25 -12.53 2.74 4.17
CA GLY A 25 -11.15 2.73 4.66
C GLY A 25 -10.92 1.72 5.79
N GLY A 26 -9.79 1.87 6.47
CA GLY A 26 -9.36 0.99 7.57
C GLY A 26 -8.12 0.16 7.22
N VAL A 27 -7.84 -0.84 8.05
CA VAL A 27 -6.72 -1.78 7.87
C VAL A 27 -7.23 -3.22 7.91
N PRO A 28 -6.51 -4.18 7.29
CA PRO A 28 -6.85 -5.59 7.38
C PRO A 28 -6.96 -6.06 8.84
N GLN A 29 -7.94 -6.91 9.15
CA GLN A 29 -8.14 -7.45 10.51
C GLN A 29 -6.94 -8.27 11.03
N SER A 30 -6.15 -8.84 10.11
CA SER A 30 -4.92 -9.57 10.44
C SER A 30 -3.71 -8.67 10.69
N ALA A 31 -3.83 -7.34 10.48
CA ALA A 31 -2.73 -6.42 10.67
C ALA A 31 -2.47 -6.21 12.18
N THR A 32 -1.23 -6.45 12.58
CA THR A 32 -0.72 -6.15 13.92
C THR A 32 -0.05 -4.78 13.95
N PRO A 33 0.09 -4.13 15.12
CA PRO A 33 0.83 -2.87 15.24
C PRO A 33 2.25 -2.93 14.66
N GLU A 34 2.95 -4.06 14.82
CA GLU A 34 4.27 -4.28 14.26
C GLU A 34 4.26 -4.29 12.72
N THR A 35 3.32 -5.02 12.12
CA THR A 35 3.18 -5.06 10.66
C THR A 35 2.77 -3.71 10.09
N LEU A 36 1.87 -2.98 10.78
CA LEU A 36 1.47 -1.63 10.37
C LEU A 36 2.65 -0.66 10.39
N LEU A 37 3.49 -0.72 11.43
CA LEU A 37 4.67 0.14 11.54
C LEU A 37 5.70 -0.18 10.44
N LYS A 38 5.97 -1.46 10.18
CA LYS A 38 6.89 -1.88 9.11
C LYS A 38 6.40 -1.40 7.73
N GLU A 39 5.13 -1.58 7.44
CA GLU A 39 4.53 -1.16 6.16
C GLU A 39 4.50 0.37 6.03
N ALA A 40 4.18 1.11 7.09
CA ALA A 40 4.23 2.56 7.08
C ALA A 40 5.63 3.09 6.77
N ILE A 41 6.67 2.51 7.39
CA ILE A 41 8.07 2.85 7.10
C ILE A 41 8.43 2.53 5.64
N HIS A 42 7.94 1.41 5.11
CA HIS A 42 8.16 1.04 3.71
C HIS A 42 7.50 2.05 2.75
N VAL A 43 6.24 2.44 2.99
CA VAL A 43 5.47 3.37 2.14
C VAL A 43 6.09 4.78 2.13
N ILE A 44 6.62 5.27 3.24
CA ILE A 44 7.24 6.61 3.31
C ILE A 44 8.70 6.62 2.85
N SER A 45 9.25 5.48 2.43
CA SER A 45 10.65 5.40 2.01
C SER A 45 10.87 6.07 0.65
N CYS A 46 12.06 6.63 0.45
CA CYS A 46 12.39 7.45 -0.72
C CYS A 46 12.22 6.73 -2.08
N GLY A 47 12.32 5.39 -2.10
CA GLY A 47 12.21 4.59 -3.32
C GLY A 47 10.87 3.90 -3.49
N TYR A 48 9.86 4.25 -2.68
CA TYR A 48 8.53 3.64 -2.80
C TYR A 48 7.85 4.08 -4.09
N GLU A 49 7.99 5.36 -4.47
CA GLU A 49 7.40 5.92 -5.68
C GLU A 49 8.01 5.36 -6.98
N ASP A 50 9.30 4.98 -6.97
CA ASP A 50 10.03 4.46 -8.15
C ASP A 50 9.35 3.26 -8.84
N LYS A 51 8.58 2.48 -8.08
CA LYS A 51 7.92 1.25 -8.56
C LYS A 51 6.40 1.39 -8.67
N SER A 52 5.89 2.62 -8.62
CA SER A 52 4.46 2.89 -8.66
C SER A 52 4.12 4.09 -9.55
N GLU A 53 2.84 4.29 -9.81
CA GLU A 53 2.31 5.44 -10.56
C GLU A 53 1.99 6.63 -9.64
N TRP A 54 2.44 6.60 -8.38
CA TRP A 54 2.29 7.70 -7.45
C TRP A 54 2.85 9.00 -8.02
N GLY A 55 2.02 10.06 -8.03
CA GLY A 55 2.42 11.38 -8.52
C GLY A 55 2.53 11.53 -10.04
N GLN A 56 2.18 10.50 -10.82
CA GLN A 56 2.21 10.53 -12.29
C GLN A 56 0.83 10.83 -12.93
N GLU A 57 -0.17 11.17 -12.11
CA GLU A 57 -1.52 11.58 -12.55
C GLU A 57 -1.59 13.08 -12.91
#